data_AF-A0A0W0TK68-F1
#
_entry.id   AF-A0A0W0TK68-F1
#
_cell.length_a   1.000
_cell.length_b   1.000
_cell.length_c   1.000
_cell.angle_alpha   90.00
_cell.angle_beta   90.00
_cell.angle_gamma   90.00
#
_symmetry.space_group_name_H-M   'P 1'
#
loop_
_entity.id
_entity.type
_entity.pdbx_description
1 polymer ?
#
loop_
_entity_poly.entity_id
_entity_poly.type
_entity_poly.pdbx_seq_one_letter_code
_entity_poly.pdbx_strand_id
1 'polypeptide(L)'
;MPLLVETLRVFNAYIRADNKSPEALKEHMKSYDKELEQLRVNFYSTAIDIYNPKVYKKVQDILESLNIPQNQWSQYLNANLTVYDFFIKLKTEGSHYQVDYILSLIEEKTSLATAKFVLGCLVAGLFSAGSAYLPAMAGILGMISTSGFAVSGLYESSNDPKKADHIRLRDNTFLLVNTFYNLSAYAIWAAREMSPTVGSLFVAASIVNVIKDLFCMAQYWIEHEALPPIYDSNNLNIHQTYARREYQYLQNKNAAAIDVSVSLALAGVMAAWCFLPGGLFLTVTAVVTNISLAAIKYYLHKENEATIRVQLQEELDHIKTLYPSINVQTRASSEGAATERAKTDENGAKILLRDEKGAEKPKAYNRYSFYPTLETIGISDTPPSQLQEILIF
;
A
#
# COMPACT_ATOMS: atom_id res chain seq x y z
N MET A 1 0.14 -27.64 7.15
CA MET A 1 0.38 -27.92 5.70
C MET A 1 -0.85 -27.87 4.79
N PRO A 2 -1.98 -28.56 5.03
CA PRO A 2 -3.11 -28.53 4.09
C PRO A 2 -3.66 -27.12 3.85
N LEU A 3 -3.64 -26.27 4.88
CA LEU A 3 -4.08 -24.88 4.81
C LEU A 3 -3.20 -24.02 3.88
N LEU A 4 -1.87 -24.18 3.89
CA LEU A 4 -0.96 -23.45 3.00
C LEU A 4 -1.21 -23.79 1.53
N VAL A 5 -1.31 -25.08 1.20
CA VAL A 5 -1.54 -25.56 -0.18
C VAL A 5 -2.87 -25.01 -0.72
N GLU A 6 -3.91 -25.02 0.10
CA GLU A 6 -5.20 -24.44 -0.24
C GLU A 6 -5.13 -22.93 -0.40
N THR A 7 -4.39 -22.25 0.47
CA THR A 7 -4.20 -20.80 0.38
C THR A 7 -3.47 -20.40 -0.90
N LEU A 8 -2.39 -21.11 -1.27
CA LEU A 8 -1.69 -20.90 -2.53
C LEU A 8 -2.58 -21.18 -3.75
N ARG A 9 -3.49 -22.16 -3.66
CA ARG A 9 -4.50 -22.40 -4.71
C ARG A 9 -5.45 -21.21 -4.86
N VAL A 10 -5.90 -20.63 -3.76
CA VAL A 10 -6.77 -19.44 -3.77
C VAL A 10 -6.01 -18.21 -4.29
N PHE A 11 -4.73 -18.05 -3.93
CA PHE A 11 -3.86 -16.98 -4.44
C PHE A 11 -3.70 -17.10 -5.95
N ASN A 12 -3.44 -18.31 -6.45
CA ASN A 12 -3.32 -18.53 -7.89
C ASN A 12 -4.62 -18.22 -8.64
N ALA A 13 -5.77 -18.63 -8.10
CA ALA A 13 -7.07 -18.32 -8.70
C ALA A 13 -7.35 -16.80 -8.74
N TYR A 14 -6.90 -16.07 -7.71
CA TYR A 14 -6.97 -14.60 -7.69
C TYR A 14 -6.06 -13.97 -8.76
N ILE A 15 -4.82 -14.46 -8.89
CA ILE A 15 -3.87 -13.99 -9.92
C ILE A 15 -4.43 -14.19 -11.33
N ARG A 16 -5.08 -15.33 -11.58
CA ARG A 16 -5.70 -15.66 -12.87
C ARG A 16 -6.99 -14.90 -13.18
N ALA A 17 -7.53 -14.14 -12.22
CA ALA A 17 -8.85 -13.51 -12.31
C ALA A 17 -10.00 -14.50 -12.60
N ASP A 18 -9.91 -15.76 -12.14
CA ASP A 18 -10.92 -16.81 -12.35
C ASP A 18 -12.18 -16.59 -11.47
N ASN A 19 -12.90 -15.47 -11.66
CA ASN A 19 -14.14 -15.09 -10.95
C ASN A 19 -14.03 -14.97 -9.42
N LYS A 20 -12.81 -14.84 -8.86
CA LYS A 20 -12.61 -14.59 -7.43
C LYS A 20 -12.23 -13.14 -7.18
N SER A 21 -13.14 -12.45 -6.49
CA SER A 21 -12.93 -11.06 -6.10
C SER A 21 -11.93 -10.94 -4.94
N PRO A 22 -11.31 -9.76 -4.74
CA PRO A 22 -10.43 -9.49 -3.60
C PRO A 22 -11.05 -9.84 -2.23
N GLU A 23 -12.38 -9.80 -2.13
CA GLU A 23 -13.16 -10.16 -0.94
C GLU A 23 -13.09 -11.66 -0.64
N ALA A 24 -13.17 -12.52 -1.67
CA ALA A 24 -13.08 -13.96 -1.49
C ALA A 24 -11.69 -14.38 -0.98
N LEU A 25 -10.64 -13.71 -1.46
CA LEU A 25 -9.27 -13.91 -0.98
C LEU A 25 -9.14 -13.48 0.50
N LYS A 26 -9.69 -12.32 0.84
CA LYS A 26 -9.69 -11.80 2.22
C LYS A 26 -10.47 -12.69 3.18
N GLU A 27 -11.62 -13.22 2.75
CA GLU A 27 -12.43 -14.16 3.52
C GLU A 27 -11.65 -15.45 3.79
N HIS A 28 -10.99 -16.00 2.77
CA HIS A 28 -10.14 -17.17 2.95
C HIS A 28 -9.02 -16.92 3.96
N MET A 29 -8.40 -15.74 3.92
CA MET A 29 -7.35 -15.34 4.87
C MET A 29 -7.85 -15.22 6.31
N LYS A 30 -9.17 -15.12 6.57
CA LYS A 30 -9.71 -15.18 7.95
C LYS A 30 -9.52 -16.55 8.61
N SER A 31 -9.30 -17.62 7.84
CA SER A 31 -8.98 -18.93 8.41
C SER A 31 -7.74 -18.90 9.33
N TYR A 32 -6.83 -17.97 9.10
CA TYR A 32 -5.65 -17.75 9.93
C TYR A 32 -5.89 -16.92 11.21
N ASP A 33 -7.09 -16.32 11.39
CA ASP A 33 -7.36 -15.44 12.55
C ASP A 33 -7.29 -16.16 13.89
N LYS A 34 -7.52 -17.47 13.91
CA LYS A 34 -7.49 -18.31 15.11
C LYS A 34 -6.17 -19.07 15.30
N GLU A 35 -5.32 -19.12 14.28
CA GLU A 35 -4.15 -20.00 14.20
C GLU A 35 -2.93 -19.24 13.65
N LEU A 36 -2.57 -18.13 14.30
CA LEU A 36 -1.49 -17.24 13.88
C LEU A 36 -0.12 -17.94 13.79
N GLU A 37 0.15 -18.91 14.66
CA GLU A 37 1.35 -19.74 14.54
C GLU A 37 1.37 -20.54 13.23
N GLN A 38 0.22 -20.98 12.75
CA GLN A 38 0.16 -21.62 11.43
C GLN A 38 0.40 -20.62 10.30
N LEU A 39 -0.02 -19.35 10.41
CA LEU A 39 0.34 -18.31 9.45
C LEU A 39 1.86 -18.17 9.40
N ARG A 40 2.51 -18.05 10.57
CA ARG A 40 3.96 -17.92 10.69
C ARG A 40 4.69 -19.10 10.06
N VAL A 41 4.32 -20.32 10.45
CA VAL A 41 4.93 -21.54 9.91
C VAL A 41 4.70 -21.65 8.40
N ASN A 42 3.49 -21.39 7.92
CA ASN A 42 3.13 -21.57 6.52
C ASN A 42 3.83 -20.56 5.60
N PHE A 43 3.98 -19.30 6.02
CA PHE A 43 4.51 -18.24 5.14
C PHE A 43 5.97 -17.90 5.40
N TYR A 44 6.40 -17.83 6.66
CA TYR A 44 7.73 -17.34 7.06
C TYR A 44 8.70 -18.46 7.44
N SER A 45 8.27 -19.72 7.51
CA SER A 45 9.15 -20.83 7.86
C SER A 45 9.12 -21.99 6.87
N THR A 46 8.06 -22.12 6.07
CA THR A 46 7.99 -23.16 5.04
C THR A 46 8.80 -22.74 3.83
N ALA A 47 9.91 -23.44 3.60
CA ALA A 47 10.73 -23.28 2.40
C ALA A 47 10.04 -23.86 1.16
N ILE A 48 10.29 -23.24 0.02
CA ILE A 48 9.91 -23.75 -1.30
C ILE A 48 11.05 -24.63 -1.77
N ASP A 49 10.89 -25.94 -1.63
CA ASP A 49 11.88 -26.93 -2.04
C ASP A 49 11.23 -28.17 -2.66
N ILE A 50 12.06 -29.02 -3.24
CA ILE A 50 11.66 -30.30 -3.86
C ILE A 50 11.13 -31.29 -2.81
N TYR A 51 11.53 -31.13 -1.53
CA TYR A 51 11.09 -31.97 -0.42
C TYR A 51 9.65 -31.67 0.00
N ASN A 52 9.09 -30.52 -0.40
CA ASN A 52 7.69 -30.17 -0.22
C ASN A 52 6.95 -30.08 -1.57
N PRO A 53 6.69 -31.22 -2.25
CA PRO A 53 6.23 -31.25 -3.63
C PRO A 53 4.86 -30.60 -3.84
N LYS A 54 4.02 -30.53 -2.79
CA LYS A 54 2.71 -29.88 -2.86
C LYS A 54 2.82 -28.36 -2.92
N VAL A 55 3.72 -27.78 -2.11
CA VAL A 55 4.00 -26.34 -2.13
C VAL A 55 4.74 -25.98 -3.41
N TYR A 56 5.77 -26.76 -3.75
CA TYR A 56 6.56 -26.59 -4.98
C TYR A 56 5.67 -26.53 -6.23
N LYS A 57 4.76 -27.49 -6.40
CA LYS A 57 3.82 -27.51 -7.53
C LYS A 57 2.89 -26.30 -7.54
N LYS A 58 2.40 -25.85 -6.38
CA LYS A 58 1.52 -24.67 -6.30
C LYS A 58 2.26 -23.38 -6.65
N VAL A 59 3.54 -23.28 -6.29
CA VAL A 59 4.38 -22.14 -6.67
C VAL A 59 4.63 -22.15 -8.18
N GLN A 60 4.86 -23.33 -8.79
CA GLN A 60 4.92 -23.45 -10.26
C GLN A 60 3.63 -22.99 -10.93
N ASP A 61 2.46 -23.41 -10.43
CA ASP A 61 1.16 -22.98 -10.96
C ASP A 61 1.01 -21.44 -10.92
N ILE A 62 1.57 -20.79 -9.88
CA ILE A 62 1.57 -19.32 -9.73
C ILE A 62 2.52 -18.65 -10.72
N LEU A 63 3.75 -19.15 -10.87
CA LEU A 63 4.73 -18.64 -11.83
C LEU A 63 4.21 -18.73 -13.27
N GLU A 64 3.58 -19.86 -13.60
CA GLU A 64 2.92 -20.06 -14.89
C GLU A 64 1.78 -19.06 -15.11
N SER A 65 0.94 -18.85 -14.09
CA SER A 65 -0.19 -17.91 -14.17
C SER A 65 0.25 -16.44 -14.27
N LEU A 66 1.44 -16.11 -13.78
CA LEU A 66 2.06 -14.79 -13.95
C LEU A 66 2.79 -14.63 -15.31
N ASN A 67 2.75 -15.65 -16.17
CA ASN A 67 3.46 -15.72 -17.45
C ASN A 67 4.99 -15.56 -17.31
N ILE A 68 5.56 -16.04 -16.20
CA ILE A 68 7.01 -16.02 -16.01
C ILE A 68 7.64 -17.17 -16.81
N PRO A 69 8.60 -16.88 -17.72
CA PRO A 69 9.24 -17.92 -18.51
C PRO A 69 9.93 -19.00 -17.67
N GLN A 70 9.82 -20.27 -18.07
CA GLN A 70 10.37 -21.41 -17.32
C GLN A 70 11.89 -21.34 -17.09
N ASN A 71 12.64 -20.71 -17.99
CA ASN A 71 14.08 -20.50 -17.82
C ASN A 71 14.43 -19.59 -16.62
N GLN A 72 13.48 -18.80 -16.13
CA GLN A 72 13.63 -17.95 -14.94
C GLN A 72 13.15 -18.63 -13.66
N TRP A 73 12.50 -19.80 -13.72
CA TRP A 73 11.88 -20.40 -12.53
C TRP A 73 12.89 -20.84 -11.45
N SER A 74 14.11 -21.16 -11.85
CA SER A 74 15.18 -21.57 -10.94
C SER A 74 15.48 -20.51 -9.87
N GLN A 75 15.31 -19.23 -10.19
CA GLN A 75 15.55 -18.13 -9.25
C GLN A 75 14.48 -18.04 -8.14
N TYR A 76 13.33 -18.69 -8.32
CA TYR A 76 12.23 -18.73 -7.37
C TYR A 76 12.12 -20.08 -6.65
N LEU A 77 12.39 -21.19 -7.35
CA LEU A 77 12.16 -22.55 -6.86
C LEU A 77 13.39 -23.19 -6.18
N ASN A 78 14.60 -22.71 -6.46
CA ASN A 78 15.85 -23.29 -5.93
C ASN A 78 16.66 -22.32 -5.03
N ALA A 79 16.08 -21.17 -4.69
CA ALA A 79 16.77 -20.11 -3.96
C ALA A 79 16.63 -20.20 -2.42
N ASN A 80 16.21 -21.36 -1.88
CA ASN A 80 15.93 -21.58 -0.46
C ASN A 80 15.03 -20.48 0.15
N LEU A 81 14.02 -20.07 -0.61
CA LEU A 81 13.10 -19.00 -0.24
C LEU A 81 11.95 -19.57 0.59
N THR A 82 11.48 -18.81 1.58
CA THR A 82 10.18 -19.08 2.18
C THR A 82 9.06 -18.65 1.22
N VAL A 83 7.83 -19.08 1.48
CA VAL A 83 6.67 -18.65 0.69
C VAL A 83 6.49 -17.13 0.72
N TYR A 84 6.76 -16.48 1.86
CA TYR A 84 6.73 -15.02 1.96
C TYR A 84 7.84 -14.37 1.13
N ASP A 85 9.09 -14.85 1.27
CA ASP A 85 10.24 -14.31 0.51
C ASP A 85 10.04 -14.44 -1.00
N PHE A 86 9.38 -15.52 -1.44
CA PHE A 86 8.98 -15.70 -2.83
C PHE A 86 8.05 -14.59 -3.33
N PHE A 87 7.01 -14.24 -2.57
CA PHE A 87 6.10 -13.15 -2.98
C PHE A 87 6.79 -11.78 -2.90
N ILE A 88 7.66 -11.55 -1.91
CA ILE A 88 8.49 -10.34 -1.86
C ILE A 88 9.40 -10.23 -3.09
N LYS A 89 10.02 -11.34 -3.48
CA LYS A 89 10.87 -11.39 -4.67
C LYS A 89 10.06 -11.12 -5.94
N LEU A 90 8.87 -11.72 -6.07
CA LEU A 90 7.94 -11.44 -7.18
C LEU A 90 7.53 -9.96 -7.26
N LYS A 91 7.25 -9.32 -6.12
CA LYS A 91 6.96 -7.88 -6.04
C LYS A 91 8.17 -6.99 -6.39
N THR A 92 9.38 -7.50 -6.14
CA THR A 92 10.62 -6.73 -6.32
C THR A 92 11.09 -6.80 -7.77
N GLU A 93 11.02 -7.97 -8.39
CA GLU A 93 11.52 -8.24 -9.74
C GLU A 93 10.44 -8.07 -10.82
N GLY A 94 9.16 -8.18 -10.45
CA GLY A 94 8.03 -8.06 -11.37
C GLY A 94 7.04 -6.96 -10.96
N SER A 95 6.42 -6.31 -11.95
CA SER A 95 5.34 -5.34 -11.73
C SER A 95 3.98 -6.05 -11.53
N HIS A 96 3.92 -7.02 -10.62
CA HIS A 96 2.73 -7.84 -10.37
C HIS A 96 1.91 -7.28 -9.20
N TYR A 97 1.07 -6.29 -9.47
CA TYR A 97 0.25 -5.62 -8.45
C TYR A 97 -0.70 -6.58 -7.68
N GLN A 98 -1.07 -7.73 -8.26
CA GLN A 98 -1.84 -8.75 -7.54
C GLN A 98 -1.04 -9.36 -6.38
N VAL A 99 0.29 -9.43 -6.51
CA VAL A 99 1.19 -9.92 -5.47
C VAL A 99 1.28 -8.93 -4.31
N ASP A 100 1.21 -7.62 -4.59
CA ASP A 100 1.15 -6.59 -3.54
C ASP A 100 -0.06 -6.80 -2.62
N TYR A 101 -1.23 -7.09 -3.19
CA TYR A 101 -2.41 -7.36 -2.37
C TYR A 101 -2.27 -8.64 -1.54
N ILE A 102 -1.71 -9.70 -2.11
CA ILE A 102 -1.44 -10.95 -1.38
C ILE A 102 -0.49 -10.69 -0.19
N LEU A 103 0.59 -9.95 -0.41
CA LEU A 103 1.54 -9.58 0.63
C LEU A 103 0.88 -8.75 1.73
N SER A 104 0.08 -7.74 1.34
CA SER A 104 -0.64 -6.90 2.31
C SER A 104 -1.57 -7.72 3.21
N LEU A 105 -2.19 -8.79 2.69
CA LEU A 105 -3.04 -9.68 3.49
C LEU A 105 -2.23 -10.55 4.46
N ILE A 106 -1.04 -11.02 4.06
CA ILE A 106 -0.16 -11.79 4.96
C ILE A 106 0.37 -10.88 6.08
N GLU A 107 0.75 -9.65 5.75
CA GLU A 107 1.27 -8.64 6.67
C GLU A 107 0.19 -8.10 7.61
N GLU A 108 -1.03 -7.84 7.12
CA GLU A 108 -2.18 -7.42 7.94
C GLU A 108 -2.47 -8.45 9.05
N LYS A 109 -2.40 -9.75 8.73
CA LYS A 109 -2.63 -10.82 9.72
C LYS A 109 -1.50 -10.93 10.74
N THR A 110 -0.26 -10.72 10.30
CA THR A 110 0.92 -10.80 11.17
C THR A 110 0.99 -9.60 12.13
N SER A 111 0.74 -8.39 11.65
CA SER A 111 0.75 -7.16 12.45
C SER A 111 -0.34 -7.12 13.52
N LEU A 112 -1.54 -7.62 13.21
CA LEU A 112 -2.67 -7.67 14.14
C LEU A 112 -2.41 -8.63 15.33
N ALA A 113 -1.68 -9.72 15.10
CA ALA A 113 -1.22 -10.64 16.14
C ALA A 113 -0.25 -9.96 17.12
N THR A 114 0.78 -9.32 16.58
CA THR A 114 1.81 -8.62 17.36
C THR A 114 1.18 -7.48 18.17
N ALA A 115 0.26 -6.72 17.57
CA ALA A 115 -0.48 -5.66 18.26
C ALA A 115 -1.33 -6.20 19.43
N LYS A 116 -2.06 -7.31 19.23
CA LYS A 116 -2.84 -7.96 20.30
C LYS A 116 -1.96 -8.47 21.44
N PHE A 117 -0.81 -9.06 21.12
CA PHE A 117 0.14 -9.54 22.12
C PHE A 117 0.70 -8.38 22.95
N VAL A 118 1.18 -7.31 22.30
CA VAL A 118 1.70 -6.12 22.99
C VAL A 118 0.62 -5.46 23.85
N LEU A 119 -0.61 -5.32 23.32
CA LEU A 119 -1.74 -4.79 24.09
C LEU A 119 -2.10 -5.69 25.27
N GLY A 120 -2.07 -7.01 25.09
CA GLY A 120 -2.31 -8.00 26.15
C GLY A 120 -1.26 -7.93 27.26
N CYS A 121 0.02 -7.82 26.91
CA CYS A 121 1.10 -7.62 27.88
C CYS A 121 0.98 -6.28 28.61
N LEU A 122 0.58 -5.22 27.91
CA LEU A 122 0.39 -3.89 28.48
C LEU A 122 -0.77 -3.91 29.49
N VAL A 123 -1.93 -4.47 29.11
CA VAL A 123 -3.08 -4.62 30.00
C VAL A 123 -2.74 -5.51 31.20
N ALA A 124 -2.16 -6.69 30.98
CA ALA A 124 -1.78 -7.60 32.06
C ALA A 124 -0.73 -6.99 33.01
N GLY A 125 0.24 -6.24 32.49
CA GLY A 125 1.25 -5.52 33.27
C GLY A 125 0.65 -4.38 34.10
N LEU A 126 -0.30 -3.62 33.53
CA LEU A 126 -1.02 -2.55 34.22
C LEU A 126 -1.86 -3.06 35.40
N PHE A 127 -2.46 -4.25 35.29
CA PHE A 127 -3.32 -4.81 36.34
C PHE A 127 -2.57 -5.63 37.40
N SER A 128 -1.36 -6.14 37.12
CA SER A 128 -0.64 -7.05 38.03
C SER A 128 0.35 -6.36 38.99
N ALA A 129 0.89 -5.19 38.65
CA ALA A 129 2.02 -4.61 39.40
C ALA A 129 1.63 -3.68 40.58
N GLY A 130 0.35 -3.34 40.76
CA GLY A 130 -0.04 -2.26 41.69
C GLY A 130 0.43 -0.88 41.22
N SER A 131 -0.22 0.19 41.70
CA SER A 131 -0.02 1.55 41.18
C SER A 131 1.40 2.12 41.31
N ALA A 132 2.23 1.59 42.23
CA ALA A 132 3.54 2.14 42.55
C ALA A 132 4.64 1.84 41.50
N TYR A 133 4.54 0.74 40.74
CA TYR A 133 5.56 0.34 39.75
C TYR A 133 5.16 0.67 38.30
N LEU A 134 3.97 1.22 38.14
CA LEU A 134 3.32 1.45 36.85
C LEU A 134 4.11 2.43 35.94
N PRO A 135 4.67 3.54 36.45
CA PRO A 135 5.53 4.43 35.65
C PRO A 135 6.83 3.74 35.20
N ALA A 136 7.47 3.00 36.11
CA ALA A 136 8.73 2.29 35.83
C ALA A 136 8.56 1.24 34.73
N MET A 137 7.50 0.42 34.84
CA MET A 137 7.17 -0.59 33.84
C MET A 137 6.79 0.01 32.49
N ALA A 138 6.01 1.10 32.48
CA ALA A 138 5.65 1.80 31.24
C ALA A 138 6.88 2.37 30.53
N GLY A 139 7.82 2.96 31.28
CA GLY A 139 9.10 3.41 30.76
C GLY A 139 9.93 2.26 30.16
N ILE A 140 10.12 1.17 30.90
CA ILE A 140 10.90 0.00 30.43
C ILE A 140 10.28 -0.61 29.16
N LEU A 141 8.96 -0.84 29.16
CA LEU A 141 8.27 -1.38 27.99
C LEU A 141 8.37 -0.44 26.78
N GLY A 142 8.26 0.88 27.01
CA GLY A 142 8.46 1.89 26.00
C GLY A 142 9.87 1.88 25.40
N MET A 143 10.90 1.69 26.23
CA MET A 143 12.29 1.56 25.74
C MET A 143 12.47 0.31 24.87
N ILE A 144 11.94 -0.85 25.31
CA ILE A 144 12.05 -2.11 24.57
C ILE A 144 11.35 -1.98 23.22
N SER A 145 10.12 -1.46 23.20
CA SER A 145 9.36 -1.29 21.96
C SER A 145 10.04 -0.30 21.01
N THR A 146 10.47 0.86 21.52
CA THR A 146 11.15 1.89 20.71
C THR A 146 12.44 1.36 20.10
N SER A 147 13.22 0.59 20.86
CA SER A 147 14.46 -0.04 20.38
C SER A 147 14.16 -1.08 19.30
N GLY A 148 13.14 -1.92 19.51
CA GLY A 148 12.69 -2.89 18.52
C GLY A 148 12.24 -2.24 17.21
N PHE A 149 11.42 -1.18 17.28
CA PHE A 149 11.00 -0.43 16.11
C PHE A 149 12.16 0.25 15.39
N ALA A 150 13.13 0.79 16.13
CA ALA A 150 14.32 1.40 15.55
C ALA A 150 15.16 0.38 14.78
N VAL A 151 15.43 -0.78 15.39
CA VAL A 151 16.21 -1.85 14.75
C VAL A 151 15.48 -2.39 13.52
N SER A 152 14.18 -2.65 13.61
CA SER A 152 13.37 -3.11 12.47
C SER A 152 13.36 -2.08 11.35
N GLY A 153 13.12 -0.81 11.66
CA GLY A 153 13.06 0.26 10.66
C GLY A 153 14.42 0.50 9.97
N LEU A 154 15.52 0.42 10.71
CA LEU A 154 16.87 0.48 10.13
C LEU A 154 17.15 -0.73 9.23
N TYR A 155 16.75 -1.93 9.66
CA TYR A 155 16.91 -3.14 8.87
C TYR A 155 16.11 -3.08 7.56
N GLU A 156 14.83 -2.69 7.63
CA GLU A 156 13.97 -2.51 6.46
C GLU A 156 14.53 -1.44 5.52
N SER A 157 14.92 -0.28 6.04
CA SER A 157 15.46 0.81 5.21
C SER A 157 16.82 0.48 4.60
N SER A 158 17.65 -0.32 5.26
CA SER A 158 18.95 -0.75 4.73
C SER A 158 18.81 -1.80 3.64
N ASN A 159 17.77 -2.63 3.71
CA ASN A 159 17.56 -3.74 2.78
C ASN A 159 16.56 -3.44 1.66
N ASP A 160 15.93 -2.26 1.64
CA ASP A 160 15.00 -1.87 0.58
C ASP A 160 15.75 -1.38 -0.67
N PRO A 161 15.89 -2.20 -1.74
CA PRO A 161 16.64 -1.83 -2.94
C PRO A 161 15.98 -0.70 -3.74
N LYS A 162 14.71 -0.37 -3.48
CA LYS A 162 13.93 0.60 -4.27
C LYS A 162 14.21 2.05 -3.86
N LYS A 163 14.75 2.28 -2.65
CA LYS A 163 15.06 3.63 -2.15
C LYS A 163 16.45 4.09 -2.60
N ALA A 164 16.54 5.34 -3.06
CA ALA A 164 17.82 5.99 -3.30
C ALA A 164 18.59 6.21 -1.99
N ASP A 165 19.92 6.20 -2.04
CA ASP A 165 20.76 6.26 -0.84
C ASP A 165 20.55 7.51 0.01
N HIS A 166 20.32 8.67 -0.61
CA HIS A 166 20.02 9.91 0.11
C HIS A 166 18.67 9.85 0.85
N ILE A 167 17.66 9.19 0.26
CA ILE A 167 16.36 8.94 0.90
C ILE A 167 16.55 8.01 2.10
N ARG A 168 17.33 6.94 1.95
CA ARG A 168 17.65 6.01 3.06
C ARG A 168 18.37 6.71 4.19
N LEU A 169 19.41 7.50 3.90
CA LEU A 169 20.17 8.24 4.91
C LEU A 169 19.28 9.20 5.69
N ARG A 170 18.44 9.96 4.97
CA ARG A 170 17.46 10.88 5.57
C ARG A 170 16.47 10.15 6.46
N ASP A 171 15.82 9.10 5.94
CA ASP A 171 14.81 8.33 6.67
C ASP A 171 15.42 7.69 7.95
N ASN A 172 16.63 7.15 7.85
CA ASN A 172 17.39 6.60 8.98
C ASN A 172 17.77 7.68 10.00
N THR A 173 18.15 8.87 9.55
CA THR A 173 18.47 10.00 10.44
C THR A 173 17.25 10.42 11.24
N PHE A 174 16.10 10.61 10.58
CA PHE A 174 14.84 10.93 11.28
C PHE A 174 14.44 9.82 12.25
N LEU A 175 14.58 8.55 11.85
CA LEU A 175 14.31 7.41 12.72
C LEU A 175 15.21 7.45 13.97
N LEU A 176 16.53 7.61 13.81
CA LEU A 176 17.47 7.65 14.92
C LEU A 176 17.23 8.82 15.87
N VAL A 177 16.95 10.02 15.35
CA VAL A 177 16.66 11.19 16.17
C VAL A 177 15.36 11.00 16.94
N ASN A 178 14.30 10.49 16.29
CA ASN A 178 13.04 10.15 16.95
C ASN A 178 13.23 9.07 18.03
N THR A 179 14.01 8.02 17.74
CA THR A 179 14.36 6.97 18.69
C THR A 179 15.14 7.53 19.88
N PHE A 180 16.11 8.41 19.65
CA PHE A 180 16.90 9.03 20.71
C PHE A 180 16.03 9.81 21.70
N TYR A 181 15.13 10.66 21.19
CA TYR A 181 14.21 11.43 22.04
C TYR A 181 13.25 10.52 22.81
N ASN A 182 12.63 9.54 22.14
CA ASN A 182 11.73 8.59 22.80
C ASN A 182 12.45 7.74 23.86
N LEU A 183 13.63 7.20 23.55
CA LEU A 183 14.40 6.40 24.50
C LEU A 183 14.80 7.23 25.72
N SER A 184 15.23 8.48 25.51
CA SER A 184 15.55 9.41 26.59
C SER A 184 14.32 9.72 27.45
N ALA A 185 13.16 9.95 26.83
CA ALA A 185 11.90 10.18 27.53
C ALA A 185 11.50 8.95 28.38
N TYR A 186 11.52 7.76 27.78
CA TYR A 186 11.18 6.52 28.46
C TYR A 186 12.18 6.15 29.57
N ALA A 187 13.47 6.43 29.41
CA ALA A 187 14.47 6.20 30.45
C ALA A 187 14.24 7.11 31.67
N ILE A 188 13.95 8.40 31.45
CA ILE A 188 13.63 9.33 32.53
C ILE A 188 12.29 8.95 33.18
N TRP A 189 11.30 8.54 32.39
CA TRP A 189 9.99 8.08 32.90
C TRP A 189 10.09 6.75 33.68
N ALA A 190 11.02 5.87 33.30
CA ALA A 190 11.27 4.65 34.04
C ALA A 190 11.87 4.95 35.43
N ALA A 191 12.69 6.00 35.52
CA ALA A 191 13.39 6.38 36.74
C ALA A 191 12.59 7.34 37.65
N ARG A 192 11.65 8.11 37.09
CA ARG A 192 10.88 9.15 37.78
C ARG A 192 9.47 9.25 37.18
N GLU A 193 8.52 9.71 37.98
CA GLU A 193 7.18 10.02 37.49
C GLU A 193 7.21 11.01 36.32
N MET A 194 6.12 11.04 35.55
CA MET A 194 5.99 11.91 34.39
C MET A 194 6.23 13.38 34.77
N SER A 195 7.28 13.96 34.22
CA SER A 195 7.67 15.35 34.44
C SER A 195 7.55 16.17 33.15
N PRO A 196 7.48 17.51 33.23
CA PRO A 196 7.52 18.36 32.04
C PRO A 196 8.73 18.08 31.15
N THR A 197 9.87 17.67 31.72
CA THR A 197 11.06 17.26 30.98
C THR A 197 10.79 16.02 30.12
N VAL A 198 10.19 14.97 30.68
CA VAL A 198 9.81 13.75 29.93
C VAL A 198 8.86 14.11 28.80
N GLY A 199 7.84 14.91 29.10
CA GLY A 199 6.86 15.34 28.11
C GLY A 199 7.48 16.18 26.99
N SER A 200 8.42 17.08 27.30
CA SER A 200 9.14 17.88 26.28
C SER A 200 9.94 17.02 25.31
N LEU A 201 10.49 15.90 25.77
CA LEU A 201 11.21 14.94 24.91
C LEU A 201 10.24 14.18 23.99
N PHE A 202 9.07 13.78 24.47
CA PHE A 202 8.03 13.20 23.61
C PHE A 202 7.48 14.20 22.59
N VAL A 203 7.34 15.47 22.98
CA VAL A 203 6.97 16.55 22.05
C VAL A 203 8.06 16.73 21.00
N ALA A 204 9.34 16.76 21.39
CA ALA A 204 10.46 16.84 20.44
C ALA A 204 10.47 15.65 19.47
N ALA A 205 10.27 14.42 19.97
CA ALA A 205 10.13 13.23 19.12
C ALA A 205 8.96 13.37 18.13
N SER A 206 7.81 13.87 18.59
CA SER A 206 6.65 14.09 17.73
C SER A 206 6.91 15.15 16.66
N ILE A 207 7.61 16.23 16.99
CA ILE A 207 8.03 17.27 16.04
C ILE A 207 8.93 16.67 14.95
N VAL A 208 9.87 15.78 15.31
CA VAL A 208 10.74 15.10 14.33
C VAL A 208 9.91 14.31 13.33
N ASN A 209 8.86 13.61 13.78
CA ASN A 209 7.94 12.90 12.88
C ASN A 209 7.14 13.86 11.99
N VAL A 210 6.60 14.96 12.55
CA VAL A 210 5.91 15.99 11.76
C VAL A 210 6.81 16.55 10.67
N ILE A 211 8.07 16.89 11.00
CA ILE A 211 9.04 17.40 10.04
C ILE A 211 9.31 16.37 8.95
N LYS A 212 9.55 15.10 9.32
CA LYS A 212 9.73 14.00 8.36
C LYS A 212 8.54 13.89 7.40
N ASP A 213 7.32 13.88 7.94
CA ASP A 213 6.10 13.72 7.14
C ASP A 213 5.87 14.91 6.20
N LEU A 214 6.19 16.13 6.64
CA LEU A 214 6.17 17.34 5.80
C LEU A 214 7.21 17.28 4.69
N PHE A 215 8.42 16.80 4.96
CA PHE A 215 9.45 16.59 3.93
C PHE A 215 9.02 15.56 2.90
N CYS A 216 8.42 14.44 3.33
CA CYS A 216 7.86 13.44 2.42
C CYS A 216 6.76 14.06 1.54
N MET A 217 5.85 14.85 2.13
CA MET A 217 4.79 15.54 1.39
C MET A 217 5.36 16.52 0.35
N ALA A 218 6.38 17.30 0.72
CA ALA A 218 7.05 18.22 -0.19
C ALA A 218 7.76 17.48 -1.33
N GLN A 219 8.42 16.35 -1.04
CA GLN A 219 9.04 15.53 -2.07
C GLN A 219 8.01 15.00 -3.07
N TYR A 220 6.87 14.49 -2.60
CA TYR A 220 5.81 14.02 -3.50
C TYR A 220 5.26 15.15 -4.37
N TRP A 221 5.13 16.36 -3.82
CA TRP A 221 4.71 17.53 -4.58
C TRP A 221 5.68 17.84 -5.74
N ILE A 222 6.98 17.87 -5.44
CA ILE A 222 8.03 18.13 -6.44
C ILE A 222 8.07 17.02 -7.51
N GLU A 223 7.96 15.74 -7.10
CA GLU A 223 7.92 14.60 -8.02
C GLU A 223 6.72 14.65 -8.97
N HIS A 224 5.58 15.18 -8.50
CA HIS A 224 4.40 15.36 -9.32
C HIS A 224 4.53 16.55 -10.29
N GLU A 225 5.06 17.70 -9.86
CA GLU A 225 5.33 18.83 -10.76
C GLU A 225 6.34 18.46 -11.87
N ALA A 226 7.24 17.52 -11.60
CA ALA A 226 8.20 17.01 -12.58
C ALA A 226 7.60 15.98 -13.58
N LEU A 227 6.32 15.62 -13.48
CA LEU A 227 5.70 14.69 -14.42
C LEU A 227 5.58 15.33 -15.82
N PRO A 228 5.97 14.62 -16.90
CA PRO A 228 5.86 15.16 -18.25
C PRO A 228 4.38 15.29 -18.66
N PRO A 229 4.02 16.32 -19.44
CA PRO A 229 2.67 16.47 -19.96
C PRO A 229 2.30 15.29 -20.87
N ILE A 230 1.05 14.82 -20.79
CA ILE A 230 0.51 13.85 -21.75
C ILE A 230 -0.04 14.60 -22.95
N TYR A 231 0.21 14.07 -24.15
CA TYR A 231 -0.42 14.50 -25.38
C TYR A 231 -1.41 13.45 -25.87
N ASP A 232 -2.53 13.87 -26.46
CA ASP A 232 -3.59 12.99 -26.98
C ASP A 232 -3.09 12.01 -28.07
N SER A 233 -1.96 12.31 -28.71
CA SER A 233 -1.31 11.42 -29.69
C SER A 233 -0.57 10.23 -29.05
N ASN A 234 -0.48 10.16 -27.73
CA ASN A 234 0.30 9.14 -27.03
C ASN A 234 -0.42 7.78 -27.00
N ASN A 235 0.35 6.70 -27.12
CA ASN A 235 -0.15 5.33 -27.05
C ASN A 235 -0.93 5.06 -25.74
N LEU A 236 -1.95 4.20 -25.80
CA LEU A 236 -2.71 3.66 -24.67
C LEU A 236 -1.83 3.31 -23.45
N ASN A 237 -0.68 2.67 -23.68
CA ASN A 237 0.22 2.28 -22.58
C ASN A 237 0.81 3.49 -21.83
N ILE A 238 1.07 4.60 -22.54
CA ILE A 238 1.57 5.85 -21.95
C ILE A 238 0.46 6.48 -21.09
N HIS A 239 -0.78 6.52 -21.57
CA HIS A 239 -1.94 7.02 -20.82
C HIS A 239 -2.21 6.20 -19.56
N GLN A 240 -2.17 4.86 -19.65
CA GLN A 240 -2.34 4.00 -18.48
C GLN A 240 -1.20 4.16 -17.47
N THR A 241 0.04 4.33 -17.94
CA THR A 241 1.20 4.52 -17.07
C THR A 241 1.13 5.87 -16.34
N TYR A 242 0.70 6.92 -17.05
CA TYR A 242 0.50 8.23 -16.43
C TYR A 242 -0.62 8.17 -15.39
N ALA A 243 -1.80 7.64 -15.74
CA ALA A 243 -2.91 7.51 -14.79
C ALA A 243 -2.47 6.76 -13.52
N ARG A 244 -1.70 5.67 -13.66
CA ARG A 244 -1.14 4.94 -12.52
C ARG A 244 -0.22 5.81 -11.65
N ARG A 245 0.67 6.61 -12.24
CA ARG A 245 1.55 7.52 -11.49
C ARG A 245 0.76 8.61 -10.76
N GLU A 246 -0.27 9.14 -11.41
CA GLU A 246 -1.14 10.17 -10.84
C GLU A 246 -1.90 9.66 -9.62
N TYR A 247 -2.53 8.50 -9.73
CA TYR A 247 -3.23 7.89 -8.60
C TYR A 247 -2.28 7.44 -7.48
N GLN A 248 -1.08 6.98 -7.83
CA GLN A 248 -0.04 6.68 -6.83
C GLN A 248 0.40 7.95 -6.09
N TYR A 249 0.54 9.08 -6.79
CA TYR A 249 0.81 10.37 -6.18
C TYR A 249 -0.33 10.80 -5.24
N LEU A 250 -1.58 10.75 -5.69
CA LEU A 250 -2.74 11.06 -4.86
C LEU A 250 -2.80 10.19 -3.60
N GLN A 251 -2.46 8.91 -3.73
CA GLN A 251 -2.41 7.98 -2.61
C GLN A 251 -1.36 8.39 -1.60
N ASN A 252 -0.15 8.65 -2.06
CA ASN A 252 0.97 9.05 -1.22
C ASN A 252 0.74 10.43 -0.58
N LYS A 253 0.14 11.38 -1.31
CA LYS A 253 -0.20 12.71 -0.80
C LYS A 253 -1.22 12.63 0.33
N ASN A 254 -2.30 11.88 0.12
CA ASN A 254 -3.33 11.70 1.14
C ASN A 254 -2.78 10.95 2.36
N ALA A 255 -1.94 9.92 2.13
CA ALA A 255 -1.26 9.19 3.19
C ALA A 255 -0.36 10.13 4.02
N ALA A 256 0.43 10.98 3.37
CA ALA A 256 1.28 11.97 4.04
C ALA A 256 0.44 12.99 4.82
N ALA A 257 -0.68 13.46 4.28
CA ALA A 257 -1.58 14.39 4.99
C ALA A 257 -2.22 13.75 6.24
N ILE A 258 -2.61 12.47 6.16
CA ILE A 258 -3.08 11.68 7.31
C ILE A 258 -1.97 11.59 8.36
N ASP A 259 -0.74 11.29 7.94
CA ASP A 259 0.40 11.14 8.83
C ASP A 259 0.75 12.44 9.55
N VAL A 260 0.83 13.57 8.82
CA VAL A 260 1.03 14.91 9.41
C VAL A 260 -0.08 15.22 10.44
N SER A 261 -1.33 14.95 10.10
CA SER A 261 -2.47 15.23 10.99
C SER A 261 -2.41 14.43 12.28
N VAL A 262 -2.08 13.14 12.19
CA VAL A 262 -1.96 12.24 13.34
C VAL A 262 -0.73 12.61 14.19
N SER A 263 0.41 12.89 13.55
CA SER A 263 1.64 13.32 14.23
C SER A 263 1.42 14.64 14.99
N LEU A 264 0.67 15.60 14.42
CA LEU A 264 0.31 16.86 15.08
C LEU A 264 -0.65 16.64 16.25
N ALA A 265 -1.66 15.78 16.09
CA ALA A 265 -2.58 15.42 17.18
C ALA A 265 -1.83 14.75 18.34
N LEU A 266 -0.90 13.83 18.05
CA LEU A 266 -0.06 13.17 19.04
C LEU A 266 0.80 14.18 19.79
N ALA A 267 1.45 15.12 19.09
CA ALA A 267 2.21 16.19 19.70
C ALA A 267 1.34 17.05 20.63
N GLY A 268 0.11 17.38 20.22
CA GLY A 268 -0.86 18.11 21.05
C GLY A 268 -1.26 17.37 22.31
N VAL A 269 -1.54 16.05 22.21
CA VAL A 269 -1.85 15.20 23.36
C VAL A 269 -0.67 15.16 24.34
N MET A 270 0.55 14.94 23.83
CA MET A 270 1.76 14.91 24.66
C MET A 270 2.05 16.27 25.31
N ALA A 271 1.82 17.37 24.60
CA ALA A 271 1.98 18.72 25.14
C ALA A 271 0.96 18.99 26.26
N ALA A 272 -0.32 18.70 26.03
CA ALA A 272 -1.37 18.87 27.04
C ALA A 272 -1.08 18.05 28.31
N TRP A 273 -0.53 16.84 28.13
CA TRP A 273 -0.14 15.96 29.22
C TRP A 273 0.94 16.56 30.14
N CYS A 274 1.84 17.38 29.60
CA CYS A 274 2.92 18.00 30.37
C CYS A 274 2.41 18.93 31.48
N PHE A 275 1.19 19.45 31.34
CA PHE A 275 0.62 20.46 32.22
C PHE A 275 -0.41 19.91 33.22
N LEU A 276 -0.72 18.62 33.14
CA LEU A 276 -1.68 17.97 34.04
C LEU A 276 -0.92 17.10 35.05
N PRO A 277 -1.13 17.29 36.37
CA PRO A 277 -0.41 16.52 37.38
C PRO A 277 -0.66 15.02 37.20
N GLY A 278 0.41 14.24 37.17
CA GLY A 278 0.38 12.81 36.84
C GLY A 278 -0.50 12.00 37.80
N GLY A 279 -1.72 11.67 37.36
CA GLY A 279 -2.62 10.75 38.03
C GLY A 279 -2.91 9.53 37.16
N LEU A 280 -3.29 8.42 37.78
CA LEU A 280 -3.59 7.15 37.09
C LEU A 280 -4.63 7.35 35.98
N PHE A 281 -5.67 8.15 36.24
CA PHE A 281 -6.70 8.50 35.25
C PHE A 281 -6.15 9.20 34.02
N LEU A 282 -5.21 10.14 34.20
CA LEU A 282 -4.56 10.79 33.08
C LEU A 282 -3.75 9.73 32.33
N THR A 283 -2.85 8.99 33.00
CA THR A 283 -2.04 7.91 32.37
C THR A 283 -2.82 6.95 31.49
N VAL A 284 -3.98 6.48 31.97
CA VAL A 284 -4.87 5.62 31.19
C VAL A 284 -5.47 6.38 30.01
N THR A 285 -5.88 7.63 30.19
CA THR A 285 -6.49 8.45 29.13
C THR A 285 -5.54 8.65 27.95
N ALA A 286 -4.27 9.05 28.10
CA ALA A 286 -3.42 9.19 26.91
C ALA A 286 -3.02 7.85 26.31
N VAL A 287 -2.87 6.78 27.10
CA VAL A 287 -2.66 5.45 26.51
C VAL A 287 -3.84 5.10 25.59
N VAL A 288 -5.07 5.30 26.07
CA VAL A 288 -6.29 5.10 25.26
C VAL A 288 -6.30 6.04 24.06
N THR A 289 -6.01 7.34 24.23
CA THR A 289 -5.97 8.30 23.13
C THR A 289 -4.93 7.92 22.07
N ASN A 290 -3.74 7.48 22.46
CA ASN A 290 -2.69 7.04 21.53
C ASN A 290 -3.13 5.80 20.74
N ILE A 291 -3.78 4.83 21.41
CA ILE A 291 -4.36 3.65 20.76
C ILE A 291 -5.46 4.08 19.78
N SER A 292 -6.34 5.00 20.18
CA SER A 292 -7.39 5.53 19.31
C SER A 292 -6.81 6.25 18.10
N LEU A 293 -5.79 7.09 18.27
CA LEU A 293 -5.10 7.77 17.16
C LEU A 293 -4.46 6.78 16.19
N ALA A 294 -3.82 5.72 16.70
CA ALA A 294 -3.26 4.66 15.86
C ALA A 294 -4.35 3.92 15.07
N ALA A 295 -5.49 3.63 15.70
CA ALA A 295 -6.62 2.99 15.04
C ALA A 295 -7.27 3.88 13.96
N ILE A 296 -7.42 5.19 14.25
CA ILE A 296 -7.90 6.19 13.29
C ILE A 296 -6.94 6.28 12.11
N LYS A 297 -5.63 6.40 12.35
CA LYS A 297 -4.60 6.39 11.31
C LYS A 297 -4.72 5.18 10.40
N TYR A 298 -4.82 3.98 10.99
CA TYR A 298 -4.98 2.74 10.24
C TYR A 298 -6.24 2.74 9.38
N TYR A 299 -7.37 3.16 9.94
CA TYR A 299 -8.64 3.22 9.22
C TYR A 299 -8.59 4.21 8.04
N LEU A 300 -8.06 5.42 8.27
CA LEU A 300 -7.93 6.46 7.24
C LEU A 300 -7.02 6.02 6.09
N HIS A 301 -5.88 5.38 6.40
CA HIS A 301 -4.99 4.83 5.35
C HIS A 301 -5.69 3.76 4.51
N LYS A 302 -6.43 2.87 5.17
CA LYS A 302 -7.17 1.80 4.50
C LYS A 302 -8.28 2.33 3.59
N GLU A 303 -9.02 3.34 4.05
CA GLU A 303 -10.07 3.98 3.27
C GLU A 303 -9.49 4.76 2.08
N ASN A 304 -8.36 5.44 2.28
CA ASN A 304 -7.64 6.14 1.21
C ASN A 304 -7.18 5.17 0.12
N GLU A 305 -6.53 4.06 0.49
CA GLU A 305 -6.11 3.03 -0.47
C GLU A 305 -7.29 2.43 -1.23
N ALA A 306 -8.37 2.07 -0.53
CA ALA A 306 -9.55 1.49 -1.16
C ALA A 306 -10.20 2.44 -2.18
N THR A 307 -10.37 3.72 -1.79
CA THR A 307 -11.00 4.74 -2.62
C THR A 307 -10.19 5.02 -3.89
N ILE A 308 -8.87 5.16 -3.74
CA ILE A 308 -7.97 5.43 -4.87
C ILE A 308 -7.87 4.23 -5.81
N ARG A 309 -7.88 3.02 -5.26
CA ARG A 309 -7.89 1.79 -6.07
C ARG A 309 -9.14 1.70 -6.95
N VAL A 310 -10.31 2.02 -6.41
CA VAL A 310 -11.57 2.04 -7.18
C VAL A 310 -11.49 3.09 -8.28
N GLN A 311 -11.06 4.32 -7.96
CA GLN A 311 -10.93 5.39 -8.95
C GLN A 311 -9.93 5.06 -10.07
N LEU A 312 -8.79 4.44 -9.72
CA LEU A 312 -7.81 3.99 -10.70
C LEU A 312 -8.40 2.92 -11.63
N GLN A 313 -9.19 1.98 -11.10
CA GLN A 313 -9.84 0.95 -11.91
C GLN A 313 -10.89 1.55 -12.85
N GLU A 314 -11.71 2.47 -12.36
CA GLU A 314 -12.68 3.20 -13.20
C GLU A 314 -11.99 3.98 -14.32
N GLU A 315 -10.90 4.69 -14.03
CA GLU A 315 -10.15 5.46 -15.04
C GLU A 315 -9.46 4.55 -16.05
N LEU A 316 -8.87 3.44 -15.60
CA LEU A 316 -8.24 2.46 -16.50
C LEU A 316 -9.26 1.81 -17.43
N ASP A 317 -10.48 1.55 -16.96
CA ASP A 317 -11.54 1.00 -17.79
C ASP A 317 -12.10 2.05 -18.77
N HIS A 318 -12.22 3.31 -18.34
CA HIS A 318 -12.56 4.43 -19.22
C HIS A 318 -11.50 4.65 -20.32
N ILE A 319 -10.21 4.62 -19.98
CA ILE A 319 -9.13 4.74 -20.96
C ILE A 319 -9.19 3.58 -21.98
N LYS A 320 -9.54 2.36 -21.57
CA LYS A 320 -9.71 1.24 -22.50
C LYS A 320 -10.88 1.44 -23.47
N THR A 321 -11.98 2.06 -23.04
CA THR A 321 -13.13 2.31 -23.93
C THR A 321 -12.84 3.41 -24.94
N LEU A 322 -11.99 4.38 -24.62
CA LEU A 322 -11.54 5.45 -25.53
C LEU A 322 -10.54 4.97 -26.59
N TYR A 323 -9.79 3.91 -26.32
CA TYR A 323 -8.85 3.27 -27.26
C TYR A 323 -9.33 1.86 -27.66
N PRO A 324 -10.46 1.73 -28.39
CA PRO A 324 -10.86 0.43 -28.91
C PRO A 324 -9.74 -0.07 -29.84
N SER A 325 -9.24 -1.27 -29.55
CA SER A 325 -8.13 -1.90 -30.24
C SER A 325 -8.30 -1.80 -31.77
N ILE A 326 -7.35 -1.13 -32.45
CA ILE A 326 -7.20 -1.11 -33.91
C ILE A 326 -6.89 -2.52 -34.49
N ASN A 327 -6.85 -3.57 -33.65
CA ASN A 327 -6.51 -4.93 -34.04
C ASN A 327 -7.72 -5.89 -34.07
N VAL A 328 -8.78 -5.59 -34.84
CA VAL A 328 -9.70 -6.64 -35.35
C VAL A 328 -10.24 -6.31 -36.77
N GLN A 329 -9.50 -5.59 -37.62
CA GLN A 329 -9.97 -5.40 -39.01
C GLN A 329 -8.85 -5.36 -40.05
N THR A 330 -7.88 -6.28 -39.94
CA THR A 330 -6.87 -6.49 -41.00
C THR A 330 -6.68 -7.96 -41.37
N ARG A 331 -7.73 -8.79 -41.22
CA ARG A 331 -7.73 -10.15 -41.79
C ARG A 331 -9.08 -10.66 -42.28
N ALA A 332 -9.94 -9.76 -42.74
CA ALA A 332 -11.18 -10.12 -43.43
C ALA A 332 -11.46 -9.18 -44.62
N SER A 333 -10.44 -8.89 -45.44
CA SER A 333 -10.67 -8.24 -46.75
C SER A 333 -9.46 -8.38 -47.68
N SER A 334 -9.01 -9.60 -47.95
CA SER A 334 -8.22 -9.88 -49.17
C SER A 334 -8.23 -11.36 -49.54
N GLU A 335 -9.39 -12.00 -49.51
CA GLU A 335 -9.56 -13.30 -50.18
C GLU A 335 -10.97 -13.36 -50.75
N GLY A 336 -11.17 -12.53 -51.77
CA GLY A 336 -12.31 -12.59 -52.67
C GLY A 336 -11.79 -12.73 -54.09
N ALA A 337 -11.54 -13.96 -54.53
CA ALA A 337 -11.68 -14.37 -55.93
C ALA A 337 -11.49 -15.88 -56.06
N ALA A 338 -12.57 -16.65 -55.89
CA ALA A 338 -13.05 -17.59 -56.90
C ALA A 338 -14.10 -18.56 -56.33
N THR A 339 -15.08 -18.87 -57.19
CA THR A 339 -15.91 -20.09 -57.21
C THR A 339 -17.23 -20.10 -56.43
N GLU A 340 -18.28 -19.63 -57.13
CA GLU A 340 -19.45 -20.42 -57.58
C GLU A 340 -20.50 -20.97 -56.57
N ARG A 341 -21.77 -20.76 -56.99
CA ARG A 341 -23.01 -21.54 -56.78
C ARG A 341 -23.94 -21.22 -55.60
N ALA A 342 -24.97 -20.45 -55.95
CA ALA A 342 -26.39 -20.82 -55.92
C ALA A 342 -26.90 -21.79 -54.84
N LYS A 343 -27.81 -21.28 -53.98
CA LYS A 343 -29.18 -21.82 -53.82
C LYS A 343 -30.08 -20.86 -53.04
N THR A 344 -31.27 -20.69 -53.57
CA THR A 344 -32.49 -20.12 -52.99
C THR A 344 -33.01 -21.01 -51.86
N ASP A 345 -33.52 -20.43 -50.77
CA ASP A 345 -34.85 -20.80 -50.24
C ASP A 345 -35.38 -19.83 -49.20
N GLU A 346 -36.71 -19.68 -49.27
CA GLU A 346 -37.60 -18.91 -48.41
C GLU A 346 -37.63 -19.43 -46.96
N ASN A 347 -37.80 -18.51 -45.99
CA ASN A 347 -38.99 -18.48 -45.12
C ASN A 347 -38.87 -17.38 -44.05
N GLY A 348 -39.94 -16.60 -43.90
CA GLY A 348 -40.05 -15.56 -42.90
C GLY A 348 -40.49 -16.07 -41.53
N ALA A 349 -40.20 -15.28 -40.49
CA ALA A 349 -41.02 -15.15 -39.29
C ALA A 349 -40.59 -13.95 -38.41
N LYS A 350 -41.48 -12.96 -38.36
CA LYS A 350 -42.05 -12.33 -37.14
C LYS A 350 -41.14 -11.76 -36.02
N ILE A 351 -41.08 -10.42 -36.00
CA ILE A 351 -41.37 -9.48 -34.89
C ILE A 351 -41.14 -9.96 -33.44
N LEU A 352 -40.30 -9.22 -32.70
CA LEU A 352 -40.60 -8.79 -31.32
C LEU A 352 -39.83 -7.50 -30.96
N LEU A 353 -40.54 -6.38 -31.00
CA LEU A 353 -40.20 -5.13 -30.32
C LEU A 353 -40.24 -5.38 -28.80
N ARG A 354 -39.17 -5.02 -28.10
CA ARG A 354 -39.12 -5.02 -26.63
C ARG A 354 -38.90 -3.59 -26.15
N ASP A 355 -39.91 -3.09 -25.43
CA ASP A 355 -39.89 -1.87 -24.64
C ASP A 355 -38.74 -1.89 -23.62
N GLU A 356 -37.82 -0.94 -23.71
CA GLU A 356 -36.96 -0.54 -22.60
C GLU A 356 -37.61 0.62 -21.85
N LYS A 357 -38.31 0.28 -20.77
CA LYS A 357 -38.65 1.20 -19.69
C LYS A 357 -37.47 1.30 -18.73
N GLY A 358 -37.06 2.54 -18.45
CA GLY A 358 -36.55 2.94 -17.14
C GLY A 358 -35.06 2.72 -16.89
N ALA A 359 -34.20 3.41 -17.65
CA ALA A 359 -32.85 3.70 -17.18
C ALA A 359 -32.92 4.92 -16.24
N GLU A 360 -32.74 4.67 -14.94
CA GLU A 360 -32.36 5.70 -13.97
C GLU A 360 -31.12 6.43 -14.49
N LYS A 361 -31.21 7.76 -14.58
CA LYS A 361 -30.08 8.61 -14.96
C LYS A 361 -28.93 8.38 -13.97
N PRO A 362 -27.74 7.94 -14.39
CA PRO A 362 -26.58 7.99 -13.52
C PRO A 362 -26.33 9.47 -13.17
N LYS A 363 -26.18 9.74 -11.87
CA LYS A 363 -25.79 11.05 -11.36
C LYS A 363 -24.49 11.45 -12.06
N ALA A 364 -24.58 12.47 -12.90
CA ALA A 364 -23.42 13.08 -13.54
C ALA A 364 -22.54 13.69 -12.45
N TYR A 365 -21.48 12.98 -12.06
CA TYR A 365 -20.35 13.60 -11.42
C TYR A 365 -19.58 14.35 -12.51
N ASN A 366 -19.65 15.68 -12.47
CA ASN A 366 -18.75 16.54 -13.23
C ASN A 366 -17.32 16.24 -12.77
N ARG A 367 -16.59 15.42 -13.54
CA ARG A 367 -15.21 15.02 -13.21
C ARG A 367 -14.39 14.76 -14.47
N TYR A 368 -14.25 15.77 -15.32
CA TYR A 368 -13.21 15.82 -16.35
C TYR A 368 -12.54 17.20 -16.29
N SER A 369 -11.65 17.38 -15.31
CA SER A 369 -10.85 18.61 -15.17
C SER A 369 -9.37 18.43 -15.54
N PHE A 370 -8.98 17.29 -16.13
CA PHE A 370 -7.57 16.94 -16.27
C PHE A 370 -7.08 16.75 -17.70
N TYR A 371 -7.94 16.95 -18.70
CA TYR A 371 -7.48 17.19 -20.07
C TYR A 371 -7.44 18.70 -20.25
N PRO A 372 -6.27 19.33 -20.52
CA PRO A 372 -6.27 20.70 -20.97
C PRO A 372 -7.09 20.75 -22.26
N THR A 373 -8.25 21.39 -22.22
CA THR A 373 -8.94 21.78 -23.45
C THR A 373 -7.98 22.66 -24.23
N LEU A 374 -7.65 22.23 -25.45
CA LEU A 374 -6.95 23.03 -26.46
C LEU A 374 -7.73 24.33 -26.68
N GLU A 375 -7.45 25.35 -25.87
CA GLU A 375 -7.66 26.72 -26.30
C GLU A 375 -6.67 26.96 -27.43
N THR A 376 -7.24 27.35 -28.56
CA THR A 376 -6.54 27.61 -29.80
C THR A 376 -5.46 28.66 -29.54
N ILE A 377 -4.20 28.23 -29.58
CA ILE A 377 -3.03 29.09 -29.50
C ILE A 377 -3.10 30.07 -30.68
N GLY A 378 -3.50 31.30 -30.38
CA GLY A 378 -3.28 32.45 -31.25
C GLY A 378 -1.77 32.70 -31.33
N ILE A 379 -1.24 32.58 -32.53
CA ILE A 379 0.15 32.87 -32.88
C ILE A 379 0.47 34.30 -32.44
N SER A 380 1.35 34.46 -31.47
CA SER A 380 1.99 35.73 -31.13
C SER A 380 3.50 35.54 -31.20
N ASP A 381 4.07 36.00 -32.30
CA ASP A 381 5.51 36.04 -32.54
C ASP A 381 6.22 36.86 -31.47
N THR A 382 6.97 36.19 -30.58
CA THR A 382 8.04 36.83 -29.80
C THR A 382 9.22 35.87 -29.68
N PRO A 383 10.46 36.31 -29.99
CA PRO A 383 11.63 35.44 -30.05
C PRO A 383 12.21 35.15 -28.65
N PRO A 384 13.00 34.06 -28.51
CA PRO A 384 13.43 33.55 -27.21
C PRO A 384 14.65 34.32 -26.69
N SER A 385 14.55 34.90 -25.49
CA SER A 385 15.69 35.41 -24.75
C SER A 385 15.93 34.58 -23.49
N GLN A 386 17.00 33.78 -23.57
CA GLN A 386 17.94 33.43 -22.51
C GLN A 386 17.47 32.54 -21.35
N LEU A 387 17.79 31.26 -21.51
CA LEU A 387 18.10 30.28 -20.46
C LEU A 387 19.07 30.86 -19.43
N GLN A 388 18.68 30.80 -18.16
CA GLN A 388 19.62 30.94 -17.04
C GLN A 388 19.63 29.63 -16.27
N GLU A 389 20.81 29.01 -16.26
CA GLU A 389 21.17 27.84 -15.46
C GLU A 389 20.86 28.09 -13.98
N ILE A 390 20.10 27.19 -13.35
CA ILE A 390 20.06 27.09 -11.89
C ILE A 390 20.70 25.76 -11.52
N LEU A 391 21.92 25.87 -11.01
CA LEU A 391 22.62 24.83 -10.27
C LEU A 391 21.76 24.39 -9.08
N ILE A 392 21.54 23.08 -8.95
CA ILE A 392 20.94 22.44 -7.78
C ILE A 392 22.09 21.92 -6.89
N PHE A 393 22.06 22.31 -5.61
CA PHE A 393 22.80 21.68 -4.52
C PHE A 393 21.85 20.84 -3.67
#